data_AF-A0A4Q7QXF5-F1
#
_entry.id   AF-A0A4Q7QXF5-F1
#
_cell.length_a   1.000
_cell.length_b   1.000
_cell.length_c   1.000
_cell.angle_alpha   90.00
_cell.angle_beta   90.00
_cell.angle_gamma   90.00
#
_symmetry.space_group_name_H-M   'P 1'
#
loop_
_entity.id
_entity.type
_entity.pdbx_description
1 polymer ?
#
loop_
_entity_poly.entity_id
_entity_poly.type
_entity_poly.pdbx_seq_one_letter_code
_entity_poly.pdbx_strand_id
1 'polypeptide(L)' 'MLHSSHFTAEEKLMIKELKNKIRTVNIPDEKKKLEQQLNAMMEKAFIKKQLRRRNELN' A
#
# COMPACT_ATOMS: atom_id res chain seq x y z
N MET A 1 10.77 8.07 -1.44
CA MET A 1 10.50 6.68 -1.83
C MET A 1 10.05 5.84 -0.63
N LEU A 2 8.95 5.10 -0.77
CA LEU A 2 8.52 4.08 0.22
C LEU A 2 9.36 2.82 0.00
N HIS A 3 10.16 2.46 0.99
CA HIS A 3 10.93 1.21 0.97
C HIS A 3 10.07 0.03 1.47
N SER A 4 10.37 -1.19 1.02
CA SER A 4 9.64 -2.40 1.45
C SER A 4 9.66 -2.60 2.98
N SER A 5 10.66 -2.06 3.68
CA SER A 5 10.78 -2.10 5.14
C SER A 5 9.68 -1.32 5.89
N HIS A 6 8.89 -0.48 5.23
CA HIS A 6 7.79 0.26 5.87
C HIS A 6 6.51 -0.58 6.02
N PHE A 7 6.49 -1.78 5.44
CA PHE A 7 5.34 -2.67 5.43
C PHE A 7 5.63 -3.94 6.24
N THR A 8 4.63 -4.44 6.96
CA THR A 8 4.67 -5.76 7.61
C THR A 8 4.68 -6.88 6.56
N ALA A 9 4.96 -8.11 6.99
CA ALA A 9 4.89 -9.28 6.10
C ALA A 9 3.48 -9.47 5.52
N GLU A 10 2.46 -9.25 6.35
CA GLU A 10 1.05 -9.32 5.96
C GLU A 10 0.69 -8.22 4.95
N GLU A 11 1.08 -6.96 5.21
CA GLU A 11 0.85 -5.85 4.27
C GLU A 11 1.53 -6.09 2.92
N LYS A 12 2.74 -6.66 2.91
CA LYS A 12 3.43 -7.04 1.66
C LYS A 12 2.68 -8.11 0.89
N LEU A 13 2.16 -9.12 1.58
CA LEU A 13 1.38 -10.19 0.97
C LEU A 13 0.08 -9.64 0.38
N MET A 14 -0.62 -8.78 1.12
CA MET A 14 -1.84 -8.11 0.66
C MET A 14 -1.59 -7.19 -0.54
N ILE A 15 -0.51 -6.42 -0.55
CA ILE A 15 -0.08 -5.60 -1.71
C ILE A 15 0.17 -6.49 -2.93
N LYS A 16 0.85 -7.63 -2.75
CA LYS A 16 1.13 -8.57 -3.85
C LYS A 16 -0.16 -9.14 -4.42
N GLU A 17 -1.08 -9.56 -3.57
CA GLU A 17 -2.39 -10.08 -3.99
C GLU A 17 -3.23 -9.02 -4.71
N LEU A 18 -3.30 -7.80 -4.19
CA LEU A 18 -4.02 -6.71 -4.83
C LEU A 18 -3.46 -6.38 -6.21
N LYS A 19 -2.14 -6.30 -6.36
CA LYS A 19 -1.49 -6.08 -7.66
C LYS A 19 -1.80 -7.20 -8.65
N ASN A 20 -1.81 -8.45 -8.20
CA ASN A 20 -2.19 -9.59 -9.03
C ASN A 20 -3.65 -9.48 -9.46
N LYS A 21 -4.57 -9.19 -8.53
CA LYS A 21 -6.01 -9.02 -8.84
C LYS A 21 -6.26 -7.86 -9.82
N ILE A 22 -5.59 -6.72 -9.63
CA ILE A 22 -5.69 -5.55 -10.54
C ILE A 22 -5.22 -5.91 -11.96
N ARG A 23 -4.20 -6.78 -12.08
CA ARG A 23 -3.68 -7.21 -13.39
C ARG A 23 -4.64 -8.16 -14.11
N THR A 24 -5.41 -8.96 -13.38
CA THR A 24 -6.29 -9.99 -13.97
C THR A 24 -7.75 -9.56 -14.09
N VAL A 25 -8.18 -8.54 -13.35
CA VAL A 25 -9.57 -8.08 -13.38
C VAL A 25 -9.86 -7.32 -14.67
N ASN A 26 -10.92 -7.72 -15.38
CA ASN A 26 -11.35 -7.09 -16.64
C ASN A 26 -12.50 -6.10 -16.43
N ILE A 27 -13.09 -6.07 -15.24
CA ILE A 27 -14.20 -5.17 -14.90
C ILE A 27 -13.59 -3.83 -14.44
N PRO A 28 -13.82 -2.71 -15.16
CA PRO A 28 -13.19 -1.42 -14.85
C PRO A 28 -13.51 -0.90 -13.45
N ASP A 29 -14.77 -1.04 -13.01
CA ASP A 29 -15.18 -0.57 -11.67
C ASP A 29 -14.54 -1.36 -10.55
N GLU A 30 -14.41 -2.68 -10.70
CA GLU A 30 -13.70 -3.51 -9.72
C GLU A 30 -12.21 -3.19 -9.70
N LYS A 31 -11.60 -3.00 -10.88
CA LYS A 31 -10.21 -2.57 -11.00
C LYS A 31 -9.97 -1.28 -10.22
N LYS A 32 -10.84 -0.29 -10.42
CA LYS A 32 -10.76 1.01 -9.74
C LYS A 32 -10.88 0.86 -8.22
N LYS A 33 -11.79 0.00 -7.72
CA LYS A 33 -11.91 -0.29 -6.28
C LYS A 33 -10.64 -0.93 -5.71
N LEU A 34 -10.04 -1.87 -6.43
CA LEU A 34 -8.79 -2.52 -6.01
C LEU A 34 -7.61 -1.55 -6.02
N GLU A 35 -7.53 -0.67 -7.02
CA GLU A 35 -6.53 0.40 -7.09
C GLU A 35 -6.69 1.41 -5.93
N GLN A 36 -7.92 1.76 -5.58
CA GLN A 36 -8.21 2.61 -4.41
C GLN A 36 -7.75 1.95 -3.10
N GLN A 37 -8.00 0.65 -2.92
CA GLN A 37 -7.52 -0.10 -1.75
C GLN A 37 -6.01 -0.11 -1.68
N LEU A 38 -5.33 -0.35 -2.81
CA LEU A 38 -3.88 -0.32 -2.88
C LEU A 38 -3.33 1.07 -2.50
N ASN A 39 -3.92 2.14 -3.06
CA ASN A 39 -3.51 3.52 -2.76
C ASN A 39 -3.67 3.85 -1.28
N ALA A 40 -4.79 3.48 -0.66
CA ALA A 40 -5.03 3.71 0.76
C ALA A 40 -3.98 3.03 1.65
N MET A 41 -3.52 1.83 1.29
CA MET A 41 -2.43 1.17 2.02
C MET A 41 -1.09 1.89 1.85
N MET A 42 -0.78 2.34 0.63
CA MET A 42 0.46 3.08 0.36
C MET A 42 0.49 4.42 1.12
N GLU A 43 -0.64 5.11 1.20
CA GLU A 43 -0.80 6.35 1.96
C GLU A 43 -0.61 6.13 3.47
N LYS A 44 -1.24 5.11 4.05
CA LYS A 44 -1.02 4.73 5.46
C LYS A 44 0.44 4.47 5.76
N ALA A 45 1.14 3.73 4.90
CA ALA A 45 2.56 3.45 5.07
C ALA A 45 3.42 4.73 4.94
N PHE A 46 3.03 5.66 4.08
CA PHE A 46 3.68 6.96 3.96
C PHE A 46 3.52 7.82 5.21
N ILE A 47 2.31 7.92 5.75
CA ILE A 47 2.05 8.66 6.99
C ILE A 47 2.84 8.04 8.15
N LYS A 48 2.82 6.71 8.30
CA LYS A 48 3.59 5.98 9.30
C LYS A 48 5.09 6.30 9.21
N LYS A 49 5.64 6.37 8.00
CA LYS A 49 7.03 6.76 7.76
C LYS A 49 7.30 8.20 8.22
N GLN A 50 6.44 9.15 7.86
CA GLN A 50 6.61 10.56 8.25
C GLN A 50 6.54 10.74 9.77
N LEU A 51 5.63 10.03 10.44
CA LEU A 51 5.51 10.06 11.91
C LEU A 51 6.76 9.49 12.59
N ARG A 52 7.28 8.34 12.14
CA ARG A 52 8.54 7.78 12.66
C ARG A 52 9.70 8.77 12.50
N ARG A 53 9.84 9.37 11.32
CA ARG A 53 10.88 10.36 11.08
C ARG A 53 10.78 11.57 12.00
N ARG A 54 9.57 12.05 12.31
CA ARG A 54 9.37 13.15 13.28
C ARG A 54 9.75 12.74 14.70
N ASN A 55 9.42 11.51 15.12
CA ASN A 55 9.80 11.01 16.45
C ASN A 55 11.31 10.75 16.58
N GLU A 56 12.01 10.39 15.49
CA GLU A 56 13.47 10.21 15.47
C GLU A 56 14.26 11.53 15.47
N LEU A 57 13.59 12.66 15.17
CA LEU A 57 14.19 14.00 15.09
C LEU A 57 13.92 14.87 16.32
N ASN A 58 13.11 14.40 17.27
CA ASN A 58 12.81 15.02 18.56
C ASN A 58 13.55 14.28 19.67
#